data_AF-A0A1G9PHC1-F1
#
_entry.id   AF-A0A1G9PHC1-F1
#
_cell.length_a   1.000
_cell.length_b   1.000
_cell.length_c   1.000
_cell.angle_alpha   90.00
_cell.angle_beta   90.00
_cell.angle_gamma   90.00
#
_symmetry.space_group_name_H-M   'P 1'
#
loop_
_entity.id
_entity.type
_entity.pdbx_description
1 polymer ?
#
loop_
_entity_poly.entity_id
_entity_poly.type
_entity_poly.pdbx_seq_one_letter_code
_entity_poly.pdbx_strand_id
1 'polypeptide(L)'
;MKWLLFILLTSLLNNVFSQEISGKWYGKLTQGPGGYNDLFDLELNLNQKKYIWGESLASYGNANKIRIGLSGRIVADSIRLAETIDMIQEDIVPWKWVACIKKYNLAYRKDGNFEYLEGTWTGVSKNNPENACIPGRVILSRSVSGLNLLLSELKDSIINTEQIAYQSPEPPILNFTTEFLKTIPKKVTEIKVYHSDLQILLLDYMKVDNDTVSVYLNRDLLVKNIRVTKRPTVINFKLDTRMELHEVLLYAENLGLVPPNTSELILVDGDSRHRIMIVSDKEKSATIYLRYNSQK
;
A
#
# COMPACT_ATOMS: atom_id res chain seq x y z
N MET A 1 -36.42 -27.39 -68.99
CA MET A 1 -35.62 -27.69 -67.78
C MET A 1 -34.68 -26.52 -67.51
N LYS A 2 -35.03 -25.60 -66.60
CA LYS A 2 -34.14 -24.53 -66.13
C LYS A 2 -34.03 -24.70 -64.61
N TRP A 3 -32.87 -25.12 -64.14
CA TRP A 3 -32.55 -25.26 -62.73
C TRP A 3 -32.07 -23.91 -62.20
N LEU A 4 -32.81 -23.32 -61.26
CA LEU A 4 -32.36 -22.18 -60.46
C LEU A 4 -31.43 -22.70 -59.36
N LEU A 5 -30.17 -22.27 -59.39
CA LEU A 5 -29.21 -22.49 -58.31
C LEU A 5 -29.48 -21.45 -57.21
N PHE A 6 -30.00 -21.90 -56.07
CA PHE A 6 -30.19 -21.07 -54.88
C PHE A 6 -28.89 -21.10 -54.07
N ILE A 7 -28.07 -20.03 -54.16
CA ILE A 7 -26.87 -19.87 -53.32
C ILE A 7 -27.34 -19.39 -51.95
N LEU A 8 -27.41 -20.31 -51.00
CA LEU A 8 -27.70 -20.03 -49.60
C LEU A 8 -26.45 -19.38 -48.97
N LEU A 9 -26.45 -18.05 -48.86
CA LEU A 9 -25.42 -17.28 -48.17
C LEU A 9 -25.58 -17.48 -46.65
N THR A 10 -24.95 -18.50 -46.10
CA THR A 10 -24.90 -18.73 -44.65
C THR A 10 -23.98 -17.69 -44.01
N SER A 11 -24.58 -16.63 -43.48
CA SER A 11 -23.88 -15.68 -42.61
C SER A 11 -23.45 -16.38 -41.33
N LEU A 12 -22.18 -16.77 -41.26
CA LEU A 12 -21.52 -17.21 -40.04
C LEU A 12 -21.57 -16.06 -39.03
N LEU A 13 -22.51 -16.11 -38.09
CA LEU A 13 -22.52 -15.30 -36.90
C LEU A 13 -21.35 -15.76 -36.03
N ASN A 14 -20.15 -15.21 -36.28
CA ASN A 14 -19.06 -15.30 -35.34
C ASN A 14 -19.49 -14.57 -34.08
N ASN A 15 -19.83 -15.32 -33.03
CA ASN A 15 -19.93 -14.77 -31.69
C ASN A 15 -18.54 -14.23 -31.33
N VAL A 16 -18.34 -12.93 -31.52
CA VAL A 16 -17.20 -12.21 -30.97
C VAL A 16 -17.40 -12.23 -29.46
N PHE A 17 -16.79 -13.21 -28.80
CA PHE A 17 -16.69 -13.18 -27.34
C PHE A 17 -15.90 -11.93 -26.98
N SER A 18 -16.61 -10.91 -26.50
CA SER A 18 -15.97 -9.79 -25.84
C SER A 18 -15.22 -10.34 -24.64
N GLN A 19 -13.91 -10.06 -24.57
CA GLN A 19 -13.07 -10.41 -23.43
C GLN A 19 -13.73 -9.84 -22.17
N GLU A 20 -14.06 -10.70 -21.21
CA GLU A 20 -14.63 -10.30 -19.92
C GLU A 20 -13.49 -10.11 -18.92
N ILE A 21 -13.23 -8.86 -18.54
CA ILE A 21 -12.19 -8.48 -17.58
C ILE A 21 -12.77 -8.03 -16.23
N SER A 22 -14.10 -8.07 -16.07
CA SER A 22 -14.78 -7.78 -14.80
C SER A 22 -14.25 -8.68 -13.68
N GLY A 23 -14.09 -8.14 -12.47
CA GLY A 23 -13.65 -8.85 -11.28
C GLY A 23 -12.28 -8.38 -10.79
N LYS A 24 -11.75 -9.14 -9.82
CA LYS A 24 -10.50 -8.81 -9.14
C LYS A 24 -9.28 -9.40 -9.87
N TRP A 25 -8.22 -8.61 -9.93
CA TRP A 25 -6.93 -8.93 -10.51
C TRP A 25 -5.84 -8.62 -9.49
N TYR A 26 -4.88 -9.54 -9.35
CA TYR A 26 -3.75 -9.45 -8.42
C TYR A 26 -2.46 -9.39 -9.21
N GLY A 27 -1.56 -8.48 -8.86
CA GLY A 27 -0.41 -8.22 -9.70
C GLY A 27 0.69 -7.44 -9.06
N LYS A 28 1.66 -7.12 -9.90
CA LYS A 28 2.83 -6.31 -9.60
C LYS A 28 2.94 -5.19 -10.61
N LEU A 29 3.46 -4.05 -10.18
CA LEU A 29 3.95 -3.00 -11.07
C LEU A 29 5.39 -2.63 -10.71
N THR A 30 6.17 -2.24 -11.69
CA THR A 30 7.57 -1.82 -11.49
C THR A 30 7.76 -0.32 -11.73
N GLN A 31 8.90 0.21 -11.30
CA GLN A 31 9.42 1.50 -11.76
C GLN A 31 10.79 1.31 -12.40
N GLY A 32 11.08 2.12 -13.41
CA GLY A 32 12.45 2.28 -13.89
C GLY A 32 13.39 2.94 -12.86
N PRO A 33 14.68 3.07 -13.18
CA PRO A 33 15.66 3.74 -12.33
C PRO A 33 15.20 5.14 -11.90
N GLY A 34 15.35 5.45 -10.61
CA GLY A 34 14.90 6.72 -10.02
C GLY A 34 13.46 6.69 -9.48
N GLY A 35 12.76 5.56 -9.57
CA GLY A 35 11.52 5.31 -8.84
C GLY A 35 11.71 5.23 -7.32
N TYR A 36 10.61 5.24 -6.57
CA TYR A 36 10.67 5.09 -5.11
C TYR A 36 10.99 3.66 -4.68
N ASN A 37 10.58 2.68 -5.49
CA ASN A 37 10.92 1.28 -5.33
C ASN A 37 10.85 0.56 -6.69
N ASP A 38 11.56 -0.55 -6.82
CA ASP A 38 11.58 -1.35 -8.05
C ASP A 38 10.27 -2.12 -8.26
N LEU A 39 9.57 -2.46 -7.17
CA LEU A 39 8.39 -3.32 -7.22
C LEU A 39 7.31 -2.91 -6.21
N PHE A 40 6.07 -2.85 -6.69
CA PHE A 40 4.87 -2.60 -5.89
C PHE A 40 3.84 -3.70 -6.14
N ASP A 41 3.03 -3.99 -5.13
CA ASP A 41 1.80 -4.76 -5.30
C ASP A 41 0.74 -3.90 -5.99
N LEU A 42 -0.05 -4.53 -6.86
CA LEU A 42 -1.16 -3.89 -7.55
C LEU A 42 -2.37 -4.83 -7.54
N GLU A 43 -3.50 -4.33 -7.07
CA GLU A 43 -4.79 -4.95 -7.29
C GLU A 43 -5.66 -4.06 -8.18
N LEU A 44 -6.39 -4.66 -9.13
CA LEU A 44 -7.45 -3.98 -9.87
C LEU A 44 -8.78 -4.68 -9.58
N ASN A 45 -9.81 -3.91 -9.25
CA ASN A 45 -11.17 -4.42 -9.15
C ASN A 45 -12.02 -3.74 -10.21
N LEU A 46 -12.32 -4.48 -11.28
CA LEU A 46 -12.88 -3.94 -12.52
C LEU A 46 -14.32 -4.35 -12.71
N ASN A 47 -15.10 -3.47 -13.32
CA ASN A 47 -16.43 -3.75 -13.86
C ASN A 47 -16.42 -3.37 -15.34
N GLN A 48 -16.97 -4.26 -16.17
CA GLN A 48 -17.01 -4.06 -17.62
C GLN A 48 -18.43 -4.21 -18.16
N LYS A 49 -18.85 -3.19 -18.92
CA LYS A 49 -19.94 -3.27 -19.90
C LYS A 49 -19.42 -2.74 -21.24
N LYS A 50 -19.96 -1.63 -21.74
CA LYS A 50 -19.41 -0.89 -22.89
C LYS A 50 -18.11 -0.16 -22.54
N TYR A 51 -18.01 0.30 -21.30
CA TYR A 51 -16.84 0.95 -20.72
C TYR A 51 -16.34 0.13 -19.54
N ILE A 52 -15.12 0.43 -19.09
CA ILE A 52 -14.51 -0.17 -17.91
C ILE A 52 -14.49 0.89 -16.81
N TRP A 53 -14.82 0.50 -15.58
CA TRP A 53 -14.66 1.33 -14.40
C TRP A 53 -14.33 0.46 -13.20
N GLY A 54 -13.75 1.06 -12.17
CA GLY A 54 -13.33 0.33 -11.00
C GLY A 54 -12.34 1.11 -10.17
N GLU A 55 -11.45 0.40 -9.52
CA GLU A 55 -10.44 0.96 -8.62
C GLU A 55 -9.13 0.20 -8.75
N SER A 56 -8.03 0.93 -8.57
CA SER A 56 -6.70 0.38 -8.33
C SER A 56 -6.37 0.47 -6.84
N LEU A 57 -5.60 -0.49 -6.35
CA LEU A 57 -4.90 -0.44 -5.08
C LEU A 57 -3.44 -0.77 -5.35
N ALA A 58 -2.56 0.23 -5.25
CA ALA A 58 -1.12 -0.01 -5.27
C ALA A 58 -0.57 0.06 -3.85
N SER A 59 0.27 -0.89 -3.47
CA SER A 59 0.84 -0.96 -2.12
C SER A 59 2.31 -1.36 -2.08
N TYR A 60 3.00 -0.95 -1.02
CA TYR A 60 4.36 -1.33 -0.71
C TYR A 60 4.47 -1.69 0.77
N GLY A 61 4.74 -2.97 1.06
CA GLY A 61 4.66 -3.51 2.41
C GLY A 61 3.22 -3.43 2.95
N ASN A 62 3.09 -3.45 4.28
CA ASN A 62 1.76 -3.49 4.93
C ASN A 62 1.15 -2.10 5.18
N ALA A 63 1.98 -1.06 5.24
CA ALA A 63 1.56 0.29 5.64
C ALA A 63 1.27 1.23 4.45
N ASN A 64 2.02 1.10 3.36
CA ASN A 64 1.97 2.08 2.27
C ASN A 64 0.97 1.63 1.21
N LYS A 65 -0.07 2.44 0.96
CA LYS A 65 -1.11 2.16 -0.02
C LYS A 65 -1.74 3.42 -0.58
N ILE A 66 -2.07 3.34 -1.85
CA ILE A 66 -2.83 4.34 -2.60
C ILE A 66 -3.98 3.62 -3.31
N ARG A 67 -5.21 4.05 -3.04
CA ARG A 67 -6.42 3.51 -3.69
C ARG A 67 -7.08 4.61 -4.51
N ILE A 68 -7.28 4.38 -5.79
CA ILE A 68 -7.80 5.40 -6.70
C ILE A 68 -8.84 4.79 -7.63
N GLY A 69 -9.95 5.50 -7.82
CA GLY A 69 -10.92 5.18 -8.86
C GLY A 69 -10.32 5.35 -10.26
N LEU A 70 -10.66 4.42 -11.15
CA LEU A 70 -10.21 4.42 -12.54
C LEU A 70 -11.36 4.15 -13.50
N SER A 71 -11.14 4.56 -14.74
CA SER A 71 -12.03 4.29 -15.86
C SER A 71 -11.23 3.95 -17.12
N GLY A 72 -11.89 3.34 -18.09
CA GLY A 72 -11.19 2.89 -19.28
C GLY A 72 -12.08 2.31 -20.36
N ARG A 73 -11.43 1.79 -21.39
CA ARG A 73 -12.06 1.15 -22.54
C ARG A 73 -11.10 0.17 -23.20
N ILE A 74 -11.67 -0.79 -23.91
CA ILE A 74 -10.94 -1.64 -24.84
C ILE A 74 -10.83 -0.90 -26.17
N VAL A 75 -9.62 -0.79 -26.72
CA VAL A 75 -9.33 -0.16 -28.02
C VAL A 75 -8.51 -1.16 -28.83
N ALA A 76 -9.12 -1.75 -29.86
CA ALA A 76 -8.58 -2.94 -30.53
C ALA A 76 -8.26 -4.03 -29.48
N ASP A 77 -7.02 -4.50 -29.41
CA ASP A 77 -6.58 -5.52 -28.46
C ASP A 77 -5.96 -4.94 -27.17
N SER A 78 -6.03 -3.62 -26.98
CA SER A 78 -5.47 -2.93 -25.82
C SER A 78 -6.55 -2.47 -24.86
N ILE A 79 -6.39 -2.83 -23.59
CA ILE A 79 -7.16 -2.33 -22.46
C ILE A 79 -6.47 -1.07 -21.94
N ARG A 80 -7.12 0.08 -22.12
CA ARG A 80 -6.61 1.37 -21.65
C ARG A 80 -7.39 1.83 -20.43
N LEU A 81 -6.71 1.95 -19.30
CA LEU A 81 -7.28 2.42 -18.03
C LEU A 81 -6.58 3.71 -17.58
N ALA A 82 -7.29 4.59 -16.88
CA ALA A 82 -6.74 5.80 -16.30
C ALA A 82 -7.35 6.04 -14.92
N GLU A 83 -6.49 6.23 -13.92
CA GLU A 83 -6.85 6.73 -12.60
C GLU A 83 -7.31 8.19 -12.68
N THR A 84 -8.22 8.59 -11.81
CA THR A 84 -8.73 9.97 -11.73
C THR A 84 -8.36 10.57 -10.38
N ILE A 85 -7.68 11.72 -10.40
CA ILE A 85 -7.18 12.39 -9.19
C ILE A 85 -8.28 12.70 -8.17
N ASP A 86 -9.47 13.10 -8.63
CA ASP A 86 -10.62 13.41 -7.77
C ASP A 86 -11.28 12.15 -7.17
N MET A 87 -10.80 10.96 -7.53
CA MET A 87 -11.29 9.66 -7.04
C MET A 87 -10.27 8.95 -6.16
N ILE A 88 -9.33 9.67 -5.53
CA ILE A 88 -8.45 9.11 -4.50
C ILE A 88 -9.29 8.76 -3.27
N GLN A 89 -9.21 7.50 -2.84
CA GLN A 89 -9.94 6.95 -1.69
C GLN A 89 -9.03 6.70 -0.48
N GLU A 90 -7.80 6.23 -0.72
CA GLU A 90 -6.76 6.06 0.31
C GLU A 90 -5.44 6.65 -0.22
N ASP A 91 -4.72 7.36 0.64
CA ASP A 91 -3.44 8.00 0.32
C ASP A 91 -2.51 7.95 1.53
N ILE A 92 -2.00 6.75 1.79
CA ILE A 92 -1.12 6.44 2.91
C ILE A 92 0.23 6.10 2.29
N VAL A 93 1.02 7.13 2.00
CA VAL A 93 2.37 6.98 1.45
C VAL A 93 3.37 7.72 2.34
N PRO A 94 4.65 7.32 2.37
CA PRO A 94 5.66 8.05 3.12
C PRO A 94 5.69 9.52 2.70
N TRP A 95 5.95 10.43 3.64
CA TRP A 95 5.93 11.89 3.38
C TRP A 95 6.90 12.36 2.27
N LYS A 96 7.94 11.58 1.97
CA LYS A 96 8.88 11.85 0.85
C LYS A 96 8.34 11.40 -0.50
N TRP A 97 7.30 10.57 -0.51
CA TRP A 97 6.73 10.00 -1.72
C TRP A 97 5.56 10.84 -2.18
N VAL A 98 5.45 10.98 -3.49
CA VAL A 98 4.29 11.58 -4.14
C VAL A 98 3.62 10.51 -4.97
N ALA A 99 2.37 10.19 -4.66
CA ALA A 99 1.64 9.18 -5.41
C ALA A 99 1.43 9.61 -6.87
N CYS A 100 1.50 8.62 -7.76
CA CYS A 100 1.29 8.82 -9.19
C CYS A 100 -0.16 8.54 -9.56
N ILE A 101 -0.75 9.40 -10.37
CA ILE A 101 -2.00 9.16 -11.09
C ILE A 101 -1.65 8.46 -12.40
N LYS A 102 -2.05 7.19 -12.52
CA LYS A 102 -1.55 6.26 -13.52
C LYS A 102 -2.49 6.10 -14.71
N LYS A 103 -1.88 5.86 -15.85
CA LYS A 103 -2.50 5.40 -17.09
C LYS A 103 -1.88 4.06 -17.44
N TYR A 104 -2.74 3.07 -17.64
CA TYR A 104 -2.37 1.70 -17.95
C TYR A 104 -2.65 1.41 -19.43
N ASN A 105 -1.71 0.71 -20.07
CA ASN A 105 -1.90 0.11 -21.38
C ASN A 105 -1.61 -1.38 -21.27
N LEU A 106 -2.66 -2.19 -21.25
CA LEU A 106 -2.62 -3.61 -20.92
C LEU A 106 -3.12 -4.45 -22.09
N ALA A 107 -2.60 -5.66 -22.24
CA ALA A 107 -3.10 -6.70 -23.12
C ALA A 107 -3.64 -7.85 -22.26
N TYR A 108 -4.74 -8.44 -22.70
CA TYR A 108 -5.28 -9.64 -22.09
C TYR A 108 -4.64 -10.88 -22.73
N ARG A 109 -4.24 -11.84 -21.89
CA ARG A 109 -3.73 -13.14 -22.31
C ARG A 109 -4.39 -14.24 -21.50
N LYS A 110 -4.70 -15.36 -22.14
CA LYS A 110 -5.16 -16.58 -21.46
C LYS A 110 -4.21 -17.72 -21.79
N ASP A 111 -3.75 -18.41 -20.77
CA ASP A 111 -2.88 -19.58 -20.89
C ASP A 111 -3.40 -20.71 -19.99
N GLY A 112 -3.90 -21.77 -20.62
CA GLY A 112 -4.64 -22.83 -19.93
C GLY A 112 -5.80 -22.27 -19.09
N ASN A 113 -5.67 -22.46 -17.77
CA ASN A 113 -6.66 -22.04 -16.78
C ASN A 113 -6.38 -20.65 -16.18
N PHE A 114 -5.27 -20.01 -16.54
CA PHE A 114 -4.89 -18.71 -16.02
C PHE A 114 -5.17 -17.60 -17.03
N GLU A 115 -5.64 -16.47 -16.50
CA GLU A 115 -5.83 -15.24 -17.26
C GLU A 115 -4.89 -14.17 -16.71
N TYR A 116 -4.37 -13.35 -17.61
CA TYR A 116 -3.37 -12.34 -17.34
C TYR A 116 -3.74 -11.01 -17.97
N LEU A 117 -3.36 -9.93 -17.29
CA LEU A 117 -3.25 -8.60 -17.88
C LEU A 117 -1.80 -8.15 -17.79
N GLU A 118 -1.20 -7.84 -18.92
CA GLU A 118 0.22 -7.47 -19.00
C GLU A 118 0.41 -6.22 -19.83
N GLY A 119 1.36 -5.38 -19.43
CA GLY A 119 1.70 -4.22 -20.23
C GLY A 119 2.53 -3.21 -19.46
N THR A 120 2.18 -1.94 -19.65
CA THR A 120 2.93 -0.80 -19.10
C THR A 120 2.01 0.18 -18.40
N TRP A 121 2.60 0.96 -17.51
CA TRP A 121 1.95 2.13 -16.93
C TRP A 121 2.84 3.36 -17.07
N THR A 122 2.18 4.50 -17.23
CA THR A 122 2.76 5.84 -17.14
C THR A 122 1.95 6.65 -16.14
N GLY A 123 2.45 7.77 -15.66
CA GLY A 123 1.68 8.60 -14.76
C GLY A 123 2.28 9.97 -14.51
N VAL A 124 1.52 10.78 -13.80
CA VAL A 124 1.94 12.10 -13.34
C VAL A 124 1.76 12.20 -11.84
N SER A 125 2.52 13.10 -11.21
CA SER A 125 2.38 13.39 -9.78
C SER A 125 0.97 13.87 -9.44
N LYS A 126 0.39 13.37 -8.34
CA LYS A 126 -0.87 13.88 -7.79
C LYS A 126 -0.81 15.37 -7.42
N ASN A 127 0.39 15.92 -7.15
CA ASN A 127 0.54 17.31 -6.72
C ASN A 127 0.83 18.27 -7.87
N ASN A 128 1.42 17.77 -8.97
CA ASN A 128 1.71 18.58 -10.15
C ASN A 128 1.67 17.70 -11.42
N PRO A 129 0.65 17.86 -12.28
CA PRO A 129 0.54 17.11 -13.53
C PRO A 129 1.69 17.29 -14.52
N GLU A 130 2.49 18.35 -14.40
CA GLU A 130 3.69 18.56 -15.23
C GLU A 130 4.83 17.61 -14.86
N ASN A 131 4.83 17.11 -13.61
CA ASN A 131 5.84 16.20 -13.12
C ASN A 131 5.47 14.75 -13.48
N ALA A 132 6.09 14.23 -14.54
CA ALA A 132 5.96 12.84 -14.92
C ALA A 132 6.53 11.91 -13.85
N CYS A 133 5.79 10.84 -13.56
CA CYS A 133 6.30 9.74 -12.75
C CYS A 133 7.19 8.81 -13.59
N ILE A 134 8.12 8.13 -12.92
CA ILE A 134 8.91 7.08 -13.54
C ILE A 134 7.99 5.90 -13.91
N PRO A 135 7.86 5.56 -15.20
CA PRO A 135 6.96 4.52 -15.67
C PRO A 135 7.53 3.12 -15.42
N GLY A 136 6.73 2.09 -15.70
CA GLY A 136 7.20 0.71 -15.65
C GLY A 136 6.23 -0.30 -16.21
N ARG A 137 6.45 -1.57 -15.86
CA ARG A 137 5.65 -2.70 -16.33
C ARG A 137 4.53 -3.01 -15.35
N VAL A 138 3.49 -3.65 -15.85
CA VAL A 138 2.37 -4.18 -15.07
C VAL A 138 2.13 -5.62 -15.48
N ILE A 139 1.98 -6.50 -14.50
CA ILE A 139 1.59 -7.90 -14.68
C ILE A 139 0.54 -8.22 -13.62
N LEU A 140 -0.61 -8.73 -14.04
CA LEU A 140 -1.71 -9.13 -13.18
C LEU A 140 -2.23 -10.51 -13.58
N SER A 141 -2.82 -11.23 -12.63
CA SER A 141 -3.55 -12.48 -12.84
C SER A 141 -4.84 -12.50 -12.03
N ARG A 142 -5.80 -13.33 -12.44
CA ARG A 142 -7.04 -13.60 -11.70
C ARG A 142 -6.81 -14.25 -10.34
N SER A 143 -5.69 -14.94 -10.17
CA SER A 143 -5.36 -15.65 -8.93
C SER A 143 -3.90 -15.41 -8.54
N VAL A 144 -3.65 -15.51 -7.23
CA VAL A 144 -2.28 -15.45 -6.68
C VAL A 144 -1.42 -16.59 -7.24
N SER A 145 -2.01 -17.78 -7.43
CA SER A 145 -1.30 -18.92 -8.03
C SER A 145 -0.87 -18.64 -9.47
N GLY A 146 -1.75 -18.05 -10.29
CA GLY A 146 -1.43 -17.67 -11.67
C GLY A 146 -0.35 -16.59 -11.73
N LEU A 147 -0.42 -15.60 -10.85
CA LEU A 147 0.61 -14.57 -10.73
C LEU A 147 1.98 -15.16 -10.38
N ASN A 148 2.03 -16.06 -9.40
CA ASN A 148 3.29 -16.68 -8.97
C ASN A 148 3.93 -17.52 -10.08
N LEU A 149 3.11 -18.25 -10.86
CA LEU A 149 3.58 -19.00 -12.02
C LEU A 149 4.24 -18.06 -13.04
N LEU A 150 3.54 -16.99 -13.45
CA LEU A 150 4.06 -16.04 -14.42
C LEU A 150 5.32 -15.33 -13.93
N LEU A 151 5.35 -14.92 -12.66
CA LEU A 151 6.55 -14.32 -12.09
C LEU A 151 7.74 -15.29 -12.10
N SER A 152 7.51 -16.59 -11.87
CA SER A 152 8.57 -17.61 -11.91
C SER A 152 9.17 -17.78 -13.31
N GLU A 153 8.35 -17.71 -14.36
CA GLU A 153 8.79 -17.76 -15.76
C GLU A 153 9.59 -16.51 -16.16
N LEU A 154 9.26 -15.36 -15.57
CA LEU A 154 9.89 -14.08 -15.86
C LEU A 154 11.16 -13.82 -15.04
N LYS A 155 11.50 -14.69 -14.08
CA LYS A 155 12.72 -14.55 -13.23
C LYS A 155 13.99 -14.44 -14.06
N ASP A 156 14.05 -15.09 -15.22
CA ASP A 156 15.22 -15.06 -16.09
C ASP A 156 15.34 -13.78 -16.93
N SER A 157 14.32 -12.91 -16.94
CA SER A 157 14.24 -11.80 -17.92
C SER A 157 13.97 -10.41 -17.33
N ILE A 158 13.58 -10.25 -16.07
CA ILE A 158 13.11 -8.93 -15.59
C ILE A 158 13.70 -8.49 -14.25
N ILE A 159 13.92 -9.35 -13.24
CA ILE A 159 14.34 -8.90 -11.90
C ILE A 159 15.10 -10.03 -11.17
N ASN A 160 16.24 -9.73 -10.53
CA ASN A 160 16.83 -10.55 -9.47
C ASN A 160 15.83 -10.60 -8.30
N THR A 161 14.88 -11.52 -8.39
CA THR A 161 13.78 -11.65 -7.44
C THR A 161 14.27 -12.54 -6.32
N GLU A 162 14.80 -11.94 -5.25
CA GLU A 162 14.76 -12.61 -3.95
C GLU A 162 13.31 -13.05 -3.71
N GLN A 163 13.16 -14.32 -3.37
CA GLN A 163 11.93 -15.10 -3.51
C GLN A 163 10.72 -14.41 -2.83
N ILE A 164 9.69 -14.06 -3.61
CA ILE A 164 8.35 -13.84 -3.05
C ILE A 164 7.70 -15.21 -2.89
N ALA A 165 7.93 -15.84 -1.75
CA ALA A 165 7.05 -16.88 -1.26
C ALA A 165 5.78 -16.20 -0.75
N TYR A 166 4.68 -16.30 -1.50
CA TYR A 166 3.35 -16.23 -0.88
C TYR A 166 3.10 -17.54 -0.13
N GLN A 167 3.86 -17.78 0.94
CA GLN A 167 3.22 -18.34 2.13
C GLN A 167 2.22 -17.26 2.57
N SER A 168 1.01 -17.64 3.01
CA SER A 168 0.22 -16.71 3.84
C SER A 168 1.21 -16.14 4.85
N PRO A 169 1.58 -14.85 4.80
CA PRO A 169 2.81 -14.43 5.42
C PRO A 169 2.66 -14.78 6.88
N GLU A 170 3.48 -15.73 7.32
CA GLU A 170 3.66 -15.93 8.73
C GLU A 170 4.03 -14.54 9.24
N PRO A 171 3.28 -14.01 10.22
CA PRO A 171 3.47 -12.64 10.68
C PRO A 171 4.97 -12.37 10.84
N PRO A 172 5.52 -11.31 10.21
CA PRO A 172 6.94 -11.08 10.25
C PRO A 172 7.39 -11.09 11.70
N ILE A 173 8.31 -11.99 12.05
CA ILE A 173 8.86 -12.09 13.40
C ILE A 173 9.76 -10.86 13.58
N LEU A 174 9.17 -9.77 14.03
CA LEU A 174 9.90 -8.53 14.27
C LEU A 174 10.71 -8.66 15.54
N ASN A 175 12.03 -8.58 15.39
CA ASN A 175 12.95 -8.50 16.51
C ASN A 175 13.12 -7.04 16.95
N PHE A 176 12.35 -6.66 17.97
CA PHE A 176 12.36 -5.33 18.57
C PHE A 176 13.55 -5.04 19.49
N THR A 177 14.47 -5.99 19.69
CA THR A 177 15.61 -5.82 20.61
C THR A 177 16.84 -5.14 20.00
N THR A 178 16.83 -4.97 18.67
CA THR A 178 17.97 -4.37 17.95
C THR A 178 17.91 -2.85 17.95
N GLU A 179 19.07 -2.21 17.89
CA GLU A 179 19.17 -0.76 17.75
C GLU A 179 18.40 -0.25 16.53
N PHE A 180 17.83 0.94 16.65
CA PHE A 180 17.08 1.59 15.59
C PHE A 180 17.47 3.06 15.50
N LEU A 181 17.88 3.53 14.31
CA LEU A 181 18.34 4.90 14.07
C LEU A 181 19.42 5.38 15.06
N LYS A 182 20.35 4.48 15.43
CA LYS A 182 21.42 4.71 16.42
C LYS A 182 20.89 5.01 17.83
N THR A 183 19.67 4.61 18.13
CA THR A 183 19.09 4.64 19.48
C THR A 183 18.82 3.22 19.95
N ILE A 184 18.75 3.06 21.27
CA ILE A 184 18.38 1.85 21.95
C ILE A 184 16.88 1.93 22.27
N PRO A 185 16.03 1.12 21.63
CA PRO A 185 14.62 1.05 21.99
C PRO A 185 14.45 0.55 23.43
N LYS A 186 13.69 1.28 24.25
CA LYS A 186 13.38 0.93 25.63
C LYS A 186 11.88 0.77 25.81
N LYS A 187 11.46 -0.46 26.14
CA LYS A 187 10.07 -0.79 26.48
C LYS A 187 9.63 0.05 27.67
N VAL A 188 8.63 0.90 27.43
CA VAL A 188 7.92 1.65 28.48
C VAL A 188 6.81 0.79 29.06
N THR A 189 6.00 0.19 28.18
CA THR A 189 4.86 -0.63 28.60
C THR A 189 4.40 -1.57 27.49
N GLU A 190 3.46 -2.44 27.82
CA GLU A 190 2.72 -3.27 26.89
C GLU A 190 1.22 -3.16 27.16
N ILE A 191 0.43 -2.91 26.11
CA ILE A 191 -1.00 -2.66 26.20
C ILE A 191 -1.73 -3.69 25.36
N LYS A 192 -2.73 -4.35 25.94
CA LYS A 192 -3.65 -5.19 25.18
C LYS A 192 -4.64 -4.30 24.45
N VAL A 193 -4.78 -4.51 23.14
CA VAL A 193 -5.69 -3.76 22.28
C VAL A 193 -6.62 -4.70 21.53
N TYR A 194 -7.83 -4.25 21.24
CA TYR A 194 -8.91 -5.08 20.71
C TYR A 194 -9.38 -4.63 19.32
N HIS A 195 -9.19 -3.36 18.95
CA HIS A 195 -9.46 -2.88 17.59
C HIS A 195 -8.18 -2.84 16.75
N SER A 196 -8.33 -3.11 15.45
CA SER A 196 -7.23 -2.95 14.49
C SER A 196 -6.95 -1.50 14.14
N ASP A 197 -7.97 -0.64 14.21
CA ASP A 197 -7.87 0.77 13.87
C ASP A 197 -7.72 1.57 15.16
N LEU A 198 -6.54 2.17 15.33
CA LEU A 198 -6.12 2.83 16.56
C LEU A 198 -5.71 4.27 16.30
N GLN A 199 -5.69 5.05 17.38
CA GLN A 199 -5.26 6.44 17.34
C GLN A 199 -4.29 6.74 18.47
N ILE A 200 -3.25 7.49 18.17
CA ILE A 200 -2.37 8.14 19.14
C ILE A 200 -2.70 9.63 19.17
N LEU A 201 -2.92 10.16 20.36
CA LEU A 201 -2.90 11.60 20.63
C LEU A 201 -1.58 11.91 21.33
N LEU A 202 -0.73 12.69 20.68
CA LEU A 202 0.56 13.06 21.22
C LEU A 202 0.55 14.52 21.68
N LEU A 203 0.91 14.74 22.95
CA LEU A 203 0.89 16.03 23.61
C LEU A 203 2.19 16.29 24.38
N ASP A 204 2.44 17.55 24.66
CA ASP A 204 3.46 17.99 25.60
C ASP A 204 3.04 17.75 27.04
N TYR A 205 3.87 17.05 27.83
CA TYR A 205 3.59 16.79 29.23
C TYR A 205 3.92 17.99 30.12
N MET A 206 5.10 18.59 29.97
CA MET A 206 5.59 19.67 30.83
C MET A 206 5.37 21.07 30.24
N LYS A 207 6.33 21.55 29.45
CA LYS A 207 6.34 22.88 28.84
C LYS A 207 6.76 22.75 27.39
N VAL A 208 6.00 23.39 26.51
CA VAL A 208 6.34 23.46 25.09
C VAL A 208 7.68 24.18 24.92
N ASP A 209 8.69 23.45 24.46
CA ASP A 209 10.06 23.93 24.36
C ASP A 209 10.75 23.48 23.06
N ASN A 210 9.97 23.33 21.99
CA ASN A 210 10.40 22.92 20.64
C ASN A 210 10.83 21.46 20.50
N ASP A 211 10.46 20.64 21.47
CA ASP A 211 10.44 19.19 21.34
C ASP A 211 9.83 18.73 20.01
N THR A 212 10.55 17.88 19.28
CA THR A 212 10.14 17.30 18.00
C THR A 212 10.44 15.82 17.97
N VAL A 213 9.47 15.04 17.49
CA VAL A 213 9.55 13.58 17.48
C VAL A 213 9.08 12.98 16.16
N SER A 214 9.49 11.75 15.91
CA SER A 214 9.00 10.89 14.84
C SER A 214 8.41 9.62 15.46
N VAL A 215 7.30 9.13 14.90
CA VAL A 215 6.61 7.93 15.41
C VAL A 215 6.69 6.83 14.36
N TYR A 216 7.01 5.63 14.81
CA TYR A 216 7.12 4.44 13.98
C TYR A 216 6.19 3.35 14.50
N LEU A 217 5.56 2.60 13.60
CA LEU A 217 4.85 1.36 13.88
C LEU A 217 5.65 0.24 13.26
N ASN A 218 6.08 -0.74 14.06
CA ASN A 218 6.85 -1.88 13.56
C ASN A 218 8.09 -1.45 12.76
N ARG A 219 8.71 -0.34 13.17
CA ARG A 219 9.85 0.33 12.50
C ARG A 219 9.55 0.99 11.15
N ASP A 220 8.30 0.92 10.70
CA ASP A 220 7.80 1.73 9.59
C ASP A 220 7.36 3.10 10.10
N LEU A 221 7.74 4.16 9.38
CA LEU A 221 7.46 5.53 9.77
C LEU A 221 5.96 5.86 9.64
N LEU A 222 5.31 6.22 10.75
CA LEU A 222 3.95 6.76 10.75
C LEU A 222 3.95 8.27 10.47
N VAL A 223 4.72 9.03 11.25
CA VAL A 223 4.82 10.49 11.11
C VAL A 223 6.24 10.93 11.44
N LYS A 224 6.70 11.99 10.76
CA LYS A 224 8.06 12.51 10.94
C LYS A 224 8.07 13.94 11.43
N ASN A 225 9.02 14.26 12.31
CA ASN A 225 9.35 15.63 12.71
C ASN A 225 8.14 16.44 13.18
N ILE A 226 7.25 15.80 13.94
CA ILE A 226 6.09 16.49 14.50
C ILE A 226 6.50 17.21 15.77
N ARG A 227 6.06 18.46 15.91
CA ARG A 227 6.31 19.26 17.11
C ARG A 227 5.38 18.78 18.23
N VAL A 228 5.95 18.59 19.40
CA VAL A 228 5.21 18.25 20.62
C VAL A 228 4.65 19.56 21.20
N THR A 229 3.32 19.62 21.35
CA THR A 229 2.63 20.83 21.84
C THR A 229 1.51 20.48 22.80
N LYS A 230 0.93 21.47 23.49
CA LYS A 230 -0.25 21.27 24.33
C LYS A 230 -1.52 20.91 23.53
N ARG A 231 -1.55 21.22 22.24
CA ARG A 231 -2.63 20.76 21.35
C ARG A 231 -2.26 19.36 20.84
N PRO A 232 -3.14 18.35 20.99
CA PRO A 232 -2.82 17.00 20.57
C PRO A 232 -2.61 16.91 19.06
N THR A 233 -1.49 16.30 18.68
CA THR A 233 -1.29 15.79 17.32
C THR A 233 -1.94 14.41 17.24
N VAL A 234 -2.88 14.26 16.29
CA VAL A 234 -3.64 13.03 16.09
C VAL A 234 -2.93 12.18 15.03
N ILE A 235 -2.61 10.94 15.37
CA ILE A 235 -1.96 9.97 14.48
C ILE A 235 -2.86 8.73 14.41
N ASN A 236 -3.50 8.51 13.27
CA ASN A 236 -4.31 7.31 13.04
C ASN A 236 -3.45 6.23 12.38
N PHE A 237 -3.58 4.99 12.81
CA PHE A 237 -2.84 3.87 12.25
C PHE A 237 -3.65 2.58 12.37
N LYS A 238 -3.30 1.59 11.55
CA LYS A 238 -3.95 0.28 11.52
C LYS A 238 -2.94 -0.81 11.83
N LEU A 239 -3.29 -1.71 12.74
CA LEU A 239 -2.51 -2.90 13.06
C LEU A 239 -2.68 -3.97 11.98
N ASP A 240 -1.59 -4.70 11.73
CA ASP A 240 -1.67 -5.97 11.00
C ASP A 240 -2.24 -7.04 11.94
N THR A 241 -3.49 -7.45 11.71
CA THR A 241 -4.21 -8.41 12.57
C THR A 241 -3.67 -9.84 12.49
N ARG A 242 -2.72 -10.10 11.58
CA ARG A 242 -1.99 -11.37 11.52
C ARG A 242 -0.92 -11.48 12.60
N MET A 243 -0.46 -10.33 13.14
CA MET A 243 0.56 -10.26 14.18
C MET A 243 -0.10 -10.12 15.55
N GLU A 244 0.43 -10.82 16.56
CA GLU A 244 -0.03 -10.66 17.94
C GLU A 244 0.60 -9.43 18.60
N LEU A 245 1.83 -9.08 18.24
CA LEU A 245 2.60 -8.02 18.89
C LEU A 245 3.06 -6.97 17.87
N HIS A 246 2.82 -5.70 18.18
CA HIS A 246 3.26 -4.55 17.41
C HIS A 246 4.08 -3.61 18.29
N GLU A 247 5.06 -2.92 17.70
CA GLU A 247 5.87 -1.91 18.36
C GLU A 247 5.44 -0.52 17.89
N VAL A 248 5.11 0.37 18.83
CA VAL A 248 5.07 1.81 18.58
C VAL A 248 6.33 2.41 19.18
N LEU A 249 7.19 2.96 18.34
CA LEU A 249 8.43 3.61 18.75
C LEU A 249 8.32 5.13 18.59
N LEU A 250 8.59 5.85 19.67
CA LEU A 250 8.76 7.30 19.66
C LEU A 250 10.25 7.63 19.64
N TYR A 251 10.67 8.28 18.56
CA TYR A 251 12.04 8.73 18.33
C TYR A 251 12.15 10.24 18.57
N ALA A 252 13.08 10.65 19.40
CA ALA A 252 13.38 12.06 19.64
C ALA A 252 14.24 12.63 18.50
N GLU A 253 13.66 13.46 17.63
CA GLU A 253 14.41 14.16 16.58
C GLU A 253 15.25 15.31 17.16
N ASN A 254 14.80 15.86 18.30
CA ASN A 254 15.57 16.78 19.13
C ASN A 254 15.22 16.57 20.62
N LEU A 255 15.87 17.33 21.50
CA LEU A 255 15.64 17.28 22.96
C LEU A 255 14.89 18.51 23.49
N GLY A 256 14.31 19.31 22.59
CA GLY A 256 13.77 20.61 22.97
C GLY A 256 14.85 21.56 23.48
N LEU A 257 14.44 22.54 24.29
CA LEU A 257 15.33 23.46 24.99
C LEU A 257 15.79 22.87 26.34
N VAL A 258 14.97 22.01 26.96
CA VAL A 258 15.24 21.39 28.26
C VAL A 258 15.18 19.85 28.10
N PRO A 259 16.34 19.16 28.02
CA PRO A 259 16.36 17.70 27.91
C PRO A 259 15.89 17.02 29.21
N PRO A 260 15.33 15.79 29.14
CA PRO A 260 15.01 14.99 27.94
C PRO A 260 13.68 15.40 27.27
N ASN A 261 13.45 14.94 26.04
CA ASN A 261 12.17 15.13 25.35
C ASN A 261 11.08 14.37 26.11
N THR A 262 10.05 15.09 26.56
CA THR A 262 9.01 14.52 27.43
C THR A 262 7.62 14.78 26.88
N SER A 263 6.94 13.70 26.49
CA SER A 263 5.60 13.76 25.89
C SER A 263 4.59 12.90 26.64
N GLU A 264 3.31 13.25 26.51
CA GLU A 264 2.18 12.40 26.89
C GLU A 264 1.59 11.79 25.62
N LEU A 265 1.58 10.46 25.57
CA LEU A 265 0.92 9.69 24.53
C LEU A 265 -0.38 9.13 25.09
N ILE A 266 -1.50 9.42 24.42
CA ILE A 266 -2.79 8.79 24.71
C ILE A 266 -3.12 7.86 23.55
N LEU A 267 -3.10 6.56 23.81
CA LEU A 267 -3.58 5.54 22.88
C LEU A 267 -5.10 5.38 23.03
N VAL A 268 -5.81 5.47 21.91
CA VAL A 268 -7.25 5.29 21.82
C VAL A 268 -7.55 3.99 21.07
N ASP A 269 -8.27 3.09 21.73
CA ASP A 269 -8.72 1.79 21.24
C ASP A 269 -10.23 1.67 21.40
N GLY A 270 -10.99 2.10 20.39
CA GLY A 270 -12.43 2.33 20.49
C GLY A 270 -12.75 3.33 21.61
N ASP A 271 -13.55 2.90 22.60
CA ASP A 271 -13.89 3.73 23.77
C ASP A 271 -12.79 3.73 24.85
N SER A 272 -11.80 2.84 24.75
CA SER A 272 -10.73 2.71 25.74
C SER A 272 -9.61 3.71 25.47
N ARG A 273 -9.08 4.31 26.54
CA ARG A 273 -7.96 5.27 26.48
C ARG A 273 -6.86 4.89 27.45
N HIS A 274 -5.64 4.77 26.95
CA HIS A 274 -4.45 4.51 27.75
C HIS A 274 -3.52 5.71 27.66
N ARG A 275 -3.22 6.32 28.81
CA ARG A 275 -2.33 7.47 28.89
C ARG A 275 -0.95 7.02 29.38
N ILE A 276 0.07 7.35 28.63
CA ILE A 276 1.46 6.93 28.85
C ILE A 276 2.35 8.16 28.82
N MET A 277 3.20 8.32 29.85
CA MET A 277 4.27 9.29 29.82
C MET A 277 5.45 8.70 29.04
N ILE A 278 5.95 9.47 28.08
CA ILE A 278 7.06 9.09 27.23
C ILE A 278 8.22 10.03 27.50
N VAL A 279 9.37 9.44 27.81
CA VAL A 279 10.64 10.13 27.98
C VAL A 279 11.59 9.54 26.95
N SER A 280 12.19 10.39 26.13
CA SER A 280 13.14 9.97 25.09
C SER A 280 14.31 10.93 25.00
N ASP A 281 15.47 10.39 24.64
CA ASP A 281 16.69 11.16 24.40
C ASP A 281 17.39 10.67 23.12
N LYS A 282 18.60 11.19 22.84
CA LYS A 282 19.35 10.83 21.63
C LYS A 282 19.94 9.42 21.66
N GLU A 283 20.01 8.79 22.83
CA GLU A 283 20.52 7.43 23.00
C GLU A 283 19.39 6.42 23.15
N LYS A 284 18.24 6.82 23.71
CA LYS A 284 17.12 5.95 24.11
C LYS A 284 15.82 6.46 23.52
N SER A 285 15.23 5.62 22.67
CA SER A 285 13.88 5.80 22.15
C SER A 285 12.89 5.04 23.02
N ALA A 286 11.71 5.62 23.26
CA ALA A 286 10.65 4.94 24.00
C ALA A 286 9.86 4.02 23.08
N THR A 287 9.57 2.80 23.54
CA THR A 287 8.70 1.86 22.83
C THR A 287 7.51 1.42 23.66
N ILE A 288 6.34 1.36 23.02
CA ILE A 288 5.12 0.78 23.57
C ILE A 288 4.82 -0.46 22.73
N TYR A 289 4.65 -1.60 23.38
CA TYR A 289 4.16 -2.79 22.69
C TYR A 289 2.64 -2.86 22.75
N LEU A 290 2.03 -3.14 21.61
CA LEU A 290 0.60 -3.35 21.49
C LEU A 290 0.38 -4.85 21.24
N ARG A 291 -0.28 -5.52 22.17
CA ARG A 291 -0.68 -6.92 22.00
C ARG A 291 -2.11 -6.97 21.50
N TYR A 292 -2.28 -7.29 20.22
CA TYR A 292 -3.59 -7.38 19.60
C TYR A 292 -4.30 -8.68 20.01
N ASN A 293 -5.53 -8.55 20.49
CA ASN A 293 -6.40 -9.68 20.80
C ASN A 293 -7.81 -9.42 20.26
N SER A 294 -8.21 -10.18 19.23
CA SER A 294 -9.51 -10.01 18.59
C SER A 294 -10.69 -10.58 19.40
N GLN A 295 -10.44 -11.17 20.57
CA GLN A 295 -11.47 -11.80 21.41
C GLN A 295 -11.81 -10.85 22.57
N LYS A 296 -12.96 -10.19 22.49
CA LYS A 296 -13.59 -9.50 23.62
C LYS A 296 -15.04 -9.96 23.73
#